data_AF-A0A955CHW4-F1
#
_entry.id   AF-A0A955CHW4-F1
#
_cell.length_a   1.000
_cell.length_b   1.000
_cell.length_c   1.000
_cell.angle_alpha   90.00
_cell.angle_beta   90.00
_cell.angle_gamma   90.00
#
_symmetry.space_group_name_H-M   'P 1'
#
loop_
_entity.id
_entity.type
_entity.pdbx_description
1 polymer ?
#
loop_
_entity_poly.entity_id
_entity_poly.type
_entity_poly.pdbx_seq_one_letter_code
_entity_poly.pdbx_strand_id
1 'polypeptide(L)'
;MDRRDFLRAGAAAGASVCLGPAATALAQGQGEPLFKISLAEWSLHRSLNRDGSDNLRFPEIASKQCGIQAVEYVNQFFMDKAQDQTYLGEMKKRAA
;
A
#
# COMPACT_ATOMS: atom_id res chain seq x y z
N MET A 1 50.21 16.52 0.70
CA MET A 1 48.74 16.39 0.68
C MET A 1 48.37 16.16 -0.77
N ASP A 2 48.08 14.91 -1.14
CA ASP A 2 47.93 14.53 -2.54
C ASP A 2 46.47 14.64 -3.00
N ARG A 3 46.24 14.65 -4.34
CA ARG A 3 44.90 14.79 -4.93
C ARG A 3 43.89 13.80 -4.34
N ARG A 4 44.33 12.59 -4.00
CA ARG A 4 43.49 11.55 -3.39
C ARG A 4 43.08 11.90 -1.95
N ASP A 5 43.96 12.52 -1.18
CA ASP A 5 43.66 12.96 0.19
C ASP A 5 42.69 14.14 0.17
N PHE A 6 42.89 15.08 -0.77
CA PHE A 6 41.98 16.21 -0.96
C PHE A 6 40.56 15.75 -1.36
N LEU A 7 40.44 14.81 -2.30
CA LEU A 7 39.14 14.26 -2.71
C LEU A 7 38.44 13.49 -1.58
N ARG A 8 39.19 12.73 -0.77
CA ARG A 8 38.64 12.01 0.39
C ARG A 8 38.13 12.99 1.46
N ALA A 9 38.91 14.02 1.78
CA ALA A 9 38.51 15.04 2.74
C ALA A 9 37.29 15.84 2.27
N GLY A 10 37.25 16.22 0.99
CA GLY A 10 36.12 16.93 0.39
C GLY A 10 34.83 16.11 0.35
N ALA A 11 34.91 14.81 0.04
CA ALA A 11 33.75 13.92 0.03
C ALA A 11 33.16 13.72 1.44
N ALA A 12 34.00 13.55 2.46
CA ALA A 12 33.55 13.40 3.85
C ALA A 12 32.90 14.69 4.40
N ALA A 13 33.49 15.86 4.11
CA ALA A 13 32.94 17.15 4.52
C ALA A 13 31.59 17.47 3.82
N GLY A 14 31.47 17.16 2.52
CA GLY A 14 30.24 17.39 1.75
C GLY A 14 29.06 16.52 2.20
N ALA A 15 29.30 15.24 2.50
CA ALA A 15 28.24 14.33 2.98
C ALA A 15 27.63 14.79 4.30
N SER A 16 28.46 15.37 5.19
CA SER A 16 28.05 15.82 6.53
C SER A 16 27.11 17.03 6.48
N VAL A 17 27.33 17.95 5.53
CA VAL A 17 26.53 19.18 5.37
C VAL A 17 25.21 18.92 4.67
N CYS A 18 25.16 18.00 3.70
CA CYS A 18 23.94 17.68 2.96
C CYS A 18 22.97 16.77 3.74
N LEU A 19 23.47 15.95 4.68
CA LEU A 19 22.63 15.00 5.43
C LEU A 19 22.03 15.58 6.72
N GLY A 20 22.63 16.63 7.31
CA GLY A 20 22.15 17.19 8.58
C GLY A 20 20.70 17.70 8.55
N PRO A 21 20.35 18.64 7.63
CA PRO A 21 18.99 19.19 7.54
C PRO A 21 18.01 18.23 6.85
N ALA A 22 18.48 17.44 5.88
CA ALA A 22 17.65 16.47 5.17
C ALA A 22 17.22 15.30 6.07
N ALA A 23 18.08 14.85 6.98
CA ALA A 23 17.72 13.82 7.95
C ALA A 23 16.68 14.29 8.96
N THR A 24 16.67 15.58 9.33
CA THR A 24 15.65 16.14 10.23
C THR A 24 14.30 16.33 9.54
N ALA A 25 14.29 16.69 8.25
CA ALA A 25 13.06 16.77 7.46
C ALA A 25 12.43 15.39 7.21
N LEU A 26 13.23 14.35 7.01
CA LEU A 26 12.75 12.97 6.87
C LEU A 26 12.31 12.35 8.21
N ALA A 27 12.76 12.90 9.33
CA ALA A 27 12.40 12.46 10.67
C ALA A 27 11.16 13.16 11.24
N GLN A 28 10.56 14.11 10.51
CA GLN A 28 9.26 14.65 10.91
C GLN A 28 8.21 13.54 10.75
N GLY A 29 7.85 12.94 11.89
CA GLY A 29 6.85 11.89 11.97
C GLY A 29 5.60 12.31 11.20
N GLN A 30 5.14 11.43 10.32
CA GLN A 30 3.91 11.64 9.56
C GLN A 30 2.77 11.80 10.57
N GLY A 31 2.26 13.03 10.71
CA GLY A 31 1.02 13.26 11.44
C GLY A 31 -0.13 12.43 10.85
N GLU A 32 -1.26 12.35 11.56
CA GLU A 32 -2.44 11.66 11.05
C GLU A 32 -2.74 12.09 9.60
N PRO A 33 -2.93 11.13 8.67
CA PRO A 33 -3.24 11.45 7.28
C PRO A 33 -4.49 12.34 7.19
N LEU A 34 -4.49 13.28 6.24
CA LEU A 34 -5.66 14.13 5.98
C LEU A 34 -6.90 13.29 5.60
N PHE A 35 -6.69 12.10 5.01
CA PHE A 35 -7.75 11.21 4.55
C PHE A 35 -7.38 9.75 4.80
N LYS A 36 -8.41 8.92 4.98
CA LYS A 36 -8.26 7.46 4.93
C LYS A 36 -8.31 7.00 3.47
N ILE A 37 -7.52 5.98 3.15
CA ILE A 37 -7.42 5.42 1.81
C ILE A 37 -8.19 4.10 1.77
N SER A 38 -9.00 3.91 0.72
CA SER A 38 -9.66 2.67 0.37
C SER A 38 -9.06 2.05 -0.89
N LEU A 39 -9.28 0.75 -1.09
CA LEU A 39 -8.92 0.03 -2.30
C LEU A 39 -10.19 -0.38 -3.04
N ALA A 40 -10.30 0.02 -4.30
CA ALA A 40 -11.37 -0.46 -5.18
C ALA A 40 -11.03 -1.82 -5.79
N GLU A 41 -11.99 -2.75 -5.80
CA GLU A 41 -11.81 -4.12 -6.27
C GLU A 41 -11.35 -4.20 -7.73
N TRP A 42 -11.80 -3.25 -8.56
CA TRP A 42 -11.37 -3.15 -9.96
C TRP A 42 -9.86 -2.90 -10.12
N SER A 43 -9.17 -2.41 -9.09
CA SER A 43 -7.70 -2.29 -9.08
C SER A 43 -7.01 -3.64 -9.29
N LEU A 44 -7.69 -4.75 -8.97
CA LEU A 44 -7.21 -6.13 -9.11
C LEU A 44 -7.94 -6.93 -10.19
N HIS A 45 -8.74 -6.30 -11.07
CA HIS A 45 -9.58 -7.01 -12.05
C HIS A 45 -8.82 -8.01 -12.93
N ARG A 46 -7.57 -7.72 -13.30
CA ARG A 46 -6.75 -8.65 -14.10
C ARG A 46 -6.40 -9.90 -13.32
N SER A 47 -5.99 -9.75 -12.06
CA SER A 47 -5.61 -10.87 -11.19
C SER A 47 -6.84 -11.72 -10.81
N LEU A 48 -7.95 -11.06 -10.47
CA LEU A 48 -9.21 -11.73 -10.13
C LEU A 48 -9.78 -12.50 -11.33
N ASN A 49 -9.73 -11.93 -12.54
CA ASN A 49 -10.27 -12.56 -13.75
C ASN A 49 -9.38 -13.69 -14.31
N ARG A 50 -8.08 -13.71 -14.03
CA ARG A 50 -7.16 -14.68 -14.65
C ARG A 50 -7.25 -16.06 -14.01
N ASP A 51 -7.52 -16.09 -12.71
CA ASP A 51 -7.39 -17.31 -11.91
C ASP A 51 -8.74 -17.83 -11.40
N GLY A 52 -9.86 -17.23 -11.85
CA GLY A 52 -11.18 -17.43 -11.23
C GLY A 52 -11.14 -17.11 -9.73
N SER A 53 -10.22 -16.23 -9.32
CA SER A 53 -9.89 -16.01 -7.93
C SER A 53 -11.08 -15.36 -7.24
N ASP A 54 -11.65 -16.13 -6.34
CA ASP A 54 -12.78 -15.80 -5.51
C ASP A 54 -12.54 -14.44 -4.83
N ASN A 55 -13.32 -13.44 -5.26
CA ASN A 55 -13.34 -12.09 -4.69
C ASN A 55 -13.49 -12.08 -3.16
N LEU A 56 -13.92 -13.18 -2.54
CA LEU A 56 -13.86 -13.37 -1.10
C LEU A 56 -12.45 -13.16 -0.50
N ARG A 57 -11.38 -13.28 -1.29
CA ARG A 57 -9.99 -12.99 -0.84
C ARG A 57 -9.59 -11.52 -0.97
N PHE A 58 -10.40 -10.69 -1.63
CA PHE A 58 -10.06 -9.29 -1.88
C PHE A 58 -9.75 -8.49 -0.61
N PRO A 59 -10.53 -8.56 0.49
CA PRO A 59 -10.21 -7.86 1.73
C PRO A 59 -8.88 -8.29 2.35
N GLU A 60 -8.56 -9.58 2.25
CA GLU A 60 -7.30 -10.12 2.75
C GLU A 60 -6.11 -9.54 1.96
N ILE A 61 -6.23 -9.46 0.63
CA ILE A 61 -5.19 -8.86 -0.23
C ILE A 61 -5.02 -7.38 0.10
N ALA A 62 -6.11 -6.62 0.21
CA ALA A 62 -6.08 -5.20 0.54
C ALA A 62 -5.33 -4.95 1.87
N SER A 63 -5.64 -5.74 2.89
CA SER A 63 -5.02 -5.60 4.21
C SER A 63 -3.56 -6.09 4.23
N LYS A 64 -3.30 -7.33 3.81
CA LYS A 64 -1.98 -7.97 3.98
C LYS A 64 -0.94 -7.54 2.96
N GLN A 65 -1.35 -7.20 1.74
CA GLN A 65 -0.42 -6.89 0.65
C GLN A 65 -0.34 -5.39 0.37
N CYS A 66 -1.44 -4.65 0.57
CA CYS A 66 -1.48 -3.21 0.30
C CYS A 66 -1.48 -2.35 1.57
N GLY A 67 -1.69 -2.92 2.75
CA GLY A 67 -1.79 -2.15 4.00
C GLY A 67 -3.04 -1.25 4.07
N ILE A 68 -4.08 -1.58 3.30
CA ILE A 68 -5.31 -0.80 3.19
C ILE A 68 -6.45 -1.50 3.94
N GLN A 69 -7.13 -0.78 4.84
CA GLN A 69 -8.18 -1.33 5.71
C GLN A 69 -9.62 -1.03 5.27
N ALA A 70 -9.81 -0.35 4.14
CA ALA A 70 -11.12 -0.08 3.57
C ALA A 70 -11.18 -0.60 2.13
N VAL A 71 -12.27 -1.26 1.76
CA VAL A 71 -12.42 -1.89 0.44
C VAL A 71 -13.74 -1.50 -0.20
N GLU A 72 -13.75 -1.39 -1.53
CA GLU A 72 -14.93 -1.06 -2.34
C GLU A 72 -15.19 -2.19 -3.34
N TYR A 73 -16.28 -2.93 -3.15
CA TYR A 73 -16.65 -4.07 -3.99
C TYR A 73 -17.28 -3.63 -5.32
N VAL A 74 -17.07 -4.45 -6.36
CA VAL A 74 -17.63 -4.27 -7.71
C VAL A 74 -18.45 -5.49 -8.08
N ASN A 75 -19.75 -5.28 -8.34
CA ASN A 75 -20.73 -6.36 -8.58
C ASN A 75 -20.36 -7.34 -9.70
N GLN A 76 -19.54 -6.94 -10.67
CA GLN A 76 -19.12 -7.79 -11.79
C GLN A 76 -18.44 -9.09 -11.33
N PHE A 77 -17.81 -9.10 -10.15
CA PHE A 77 -17.14 -10.28 -9.61
C PHE A 77 -18.08 -11.23 -8.86
N PHE A 78 -19.35 -10.85 -8.65
CA PHE A 78 -20.35 -11.65 -7.91
C PHE A 78 -21.79 -11.38 -8.37
N MET A 79 -22.00 -11.14 -9.68
CA MET A 79 -23.30 -10.69 -10.23
C MET A 79 -24.47 -11.64 -9.91
N ASP A 80 -24.21 -12.94 -9.83
CA ASP A 80 -25.22 -13.97 -9.55
C ASP A 80 -25.47 -14.18 -8.04
N LYS A 81 -24.78 -13.45 -7.17
CA LYS A 81 -24.81 -13.66 -5.70
C LYS A 81 -25.55 -12.59 -4.91
N ALA A 82 -26.22 -11.66 -5.58
CA ALA A 82 -26.89 -10.53 -4.91
C ALA A 82 -27.93 -10.94 -3.85
N GLN A 83 -28.55 -12.12 -3.98
CA GLN A 83 -29.53 -12.65 -3.02
C GLN A 83 -29.00 -13.82 -2.19
N ASP A 84 -27.78 -14.28 -2.44
CA ASP A 84 -27.16 -15.39 -1.72
C ASP A 84 -26.67 -14.92 -0.34
N GLN A 85 -27.52 -15.10 0.67
CA GLN A 85 -27.23 -14.66 2.05
C GLN A 85 -26.02 -15.37 2.65
N THR A 86 -25.75 -16.62 2.24
CA THR A 86 -24.58 -17.37 2.70
C THR A 86 -23.31 -16.72 2.17
N TYR A 87 -23.31 -16.40 0.87
CA TYR A 87 -22.20 -15.73 0.22
C TYR A 87 -21.96 -14.31 0.75
N LEU A 88 -23.02 -13.50 0.89
CA LEU A 88 -22.92 -12.17 1.49
C LEU A 88 -22.44 -12.21 2.95
N GLY A 89 -22.83 -13.25 3.69
CA GLY A 89 -22.33 -13.52 5.04
C GLY A 89 -20.82 -13.78 5.06
N GLU A 90 -20.31 -14.57 4.11
CA GLU A 90 -18.88 -14.82 3.96
C GLU A 90 -18.10 -13.55 3.54
N MET A 91 -18.63 -12.75 2.61
CA MET A 91 -18.04 -11.45 2.26
C MET A 91 -17.90 -10.55 3.49
N LYS A 92 -18.98 -10.43 4.29
CA LYS A 92 -18.98 -9.62 5.50
C LYS A 92 -17.97 -10.14 6.53
N LYS A 93 -17.93 -11.45 6.76
CA LYS A 93 -17.03 -12.09 7.72
C LYS A 93 -15.55 -11.87 7.37
N ARG A 94 -15.21 -11.84 6.08
CA ARG A 94 -13.83 -11.68 5.61
C ARG A 94 -13.37 -10.22 5.54
N ALA A 95 -14.31 -9.29 5.47
CA ALA A 95 -14.05 -7.86 5.53
C ALA A 95 -14.06 -7.31 6.98
N ALA A 96 -14.39 -8.14 7.98
CA ALA A 96 -14.48 -7.77 9.38
C ALA A 96 -13.13 -7.73 10.10
#